data_AF-A0A844MT96-F1
#
_entry.id   AF-A0A844MT96-F1
#
_cell.length_a   1.000
_cell.length_b   1.000
_cell.length_c   1.000
_cell.angle_alpha   90.00
_cell.angle_beta   90.00
_cell.angle_gamma   90.00
#
_symmetry.space_group_name_H-M   'P 1'
#
loop_
_entity.id
_entity.type
_entity.pdbx_description
1 polymer ?
#
loop_
_entity_poly.entity_id
_entity_poly.type
_entity_poly.pdbx_seq_one_letter_code
_entity_poly.pdbx_strand_id
1 'polypeptide(L)'
;MSKRINYYQELSADYSKPGLVSKELAEKMLKDAETYISLRERTLPEINSEYTLAQIEQENRIWWPTHCEAVRQGRADILIEEYSDNLVYLCADGPFYGKTNGVEREPNWWALLAQPNVTMNWPIVMFSGEVVYFEWNCIDDETNETIAKGNVTWIRRGHRGACYLKCEQLTFYRDVYAPIELLELIKR
;
A
#
# COMPACT_ATOMS: atom_id res chain seq x y z
N MET A 1 15.70 -12.41 -25.28
CA MET A 1 15.38 -11.44 -24.21
C MET A 1 13.88 -11.26 -24.20
N SER A 2 13.21 -11.46 -23.07
CA SER A 2 11.80 -11.09 -22.96
C SER A 2 11.65 -9.58 -23.20
N LYS A 3 10.55 -9.17 -23.81
CA LYS A 3 10.24 -7.76 -24.02
C LYS A 3 10.09 -7.10 -22.65
N ARG A 4 10.63 -5.88 -22.47
CA ARG A 4 10.40 -5.09 -21.24
C ARG A 4 8.90 -4.85 -21.11
N ILE A 5 8.34 -5.13 -19.93
CA ILE A 5 6.93 -4.93 -19.62
C ILE A 5 6.82 -3.72 -18.69
N ASN A 6 5.97 -2.76 -19.03
CA ASN A 6 5.57 -1.70 -18.11
C ASN A 6 4.35 -2.18 -17.32
N TYR A 7 4.53 -2.53 -16.05
CA TYR A 7 3.46 -3.05 -15.20
C TYR A 7 2.41 -2.00 -14.82
N TYR A 8 2.67 -0.71 -15.06
CA TYR A 8 1.69 0.37 -14.88
C TYR A 8 0.79 0.62 -16.09
N GLN A 9 1.11 0.06 -17.26
CA GLN A 9 0.41 0.37 -18.51
C GLN A 9 -1.11 0.07 -18.46
N GLU A 10 -1.51 -0.91 -17.66
CA GLU A 10 -2.91 -1.36 -17.53
C GLU A 10 -3.56 -0.87 -16.22
N LEU A 11 -2.88 -0.02 -15.46
CA LEU A 11 -3.40 0.54 -14.21
C LEU A 11 -4.02 1.92 -14.45
N SER A 12 -4.96 2.31 -13.58
CA SER A 12 -5.68 3.59 -13.72
C SER A 12 -4.83 4.82 -13.41
N ALA A 13 -3.67 4.65 -12.77
CA ALA A 13 -2.71 5.70 -12.49
C ALA A 13 -1.29 5.12 -12.35
N ASP A 14 -0.29 5.95 -12.71
CA ASP A 14 1.12 5.60 -12.63
C ASP A 14 1.76 6.22 -11.38
N TYR A 15 2.12 5.37 -10.42
CA TYR A 15 2.79 5.75 -9.18
C TYR A 15 4.29 5.42 -9.20
N SER A 16 4.84 5.02 -10.36
CA SER A 16 6.25 4.63 -10.49
C SER A 16 7.24 5.78 -10.28
N LYS A 17 6.77 7.03 -10.37
CA LYS A 17 7.57 8.24 -10.19
C LYS A 17 6.74 9.36 -9.54
N PRO A 18 7.38 10.36 -8.92
CA PRO A 18 6.72 11.59 -8.48
C PRO A 18 5.99 12.32 -9.61
N GLY A 19 4.89 13.01 -9.27
CA GLY A 19 4.25 14.01 -10.13
C GLY A 19 3.40 13.51 -11.32
N LEU A 20 3.11 12.20 -11.41
CA LEU A 20 2.35 11.61 -12.52
C LEU A 20 0.83 11.58 -12.32
N VAL A 21 0.33 11.91 -11.13
CA VAL A 21 -1.08 11.79 -10.76
C VAL A 21 -1.66 13.18 -10.52
N SER A 22 -2.76 13.52 -11.19
CA SER A 22 -3.44 14.81 -10.98
C SER A 22 -4.20 14.82 -9.65
N LYS A 23 -4.47 16.02 -9.13
CA LYS A 23 -5.22 16.19 -7.88
C LYS A 23 -6.63 15.57 -7.97
N GLU A 24 -7.32 15.77 -9.08
CA GLU A 24 -8.66 15.23 -9.30
C GLU A 24 -8.65 13.69 -9.32
N LEU A 25 -7.60 13.09 -9.90
CA LEU A 25 -7.43 11.64 -9.91
C LEU A 25 -7.12 11.12 -8.50
N ALA A 26 -6.26 11.80 -7.75
CA ALA A 26 -5.96 11.48 -6.35
C ALA A 26 -7.22 11.48 -5.47
N GLU A 27 -8.06 12.52 -5.57
CA GLU A 27 -9.34 12.59 -4.84
C GLU A 27 -10.28 11.43 -5.20
N LYS A 28 -10.34 11.08 -6.50
CA LYS A 28 -11.10 9.91 -6.95
C LYS A 28 -10.55 8.61 -6.34
N MET A 29 -9.23 8.43 -6.31
CA MET A 29 -8.60 7.22 -5.77
C MET A 29 -8.96 7.00 -4.30
N LEU A 30 -8.98 8.05 -3.48
CA LEU A 30 -9.38 7.93 -2.07
C LEU A 30 -10.84 7.50 -1.91
N LYS A 31 -11.74 8.04 -2.74
CA LYS A 31 -13.16 7.63 -2.73
C LYS A 31 -13.37 6.19 -3.20
N ASP A 32 -12.60 5.77 -4.21
CA ASP A 32 -12.61 4.38 -4.67
C ASP A 32 -12.10 3.44 -3.57
N ALA A 33 -11.07 3.84 -2.81
CA ALA A 33 -10.56 3.08 -1.66
C ALA A 33 -11.67 2.78 -0.65
N GLU A 34 -12.42 3.80 -0.23
CA GLU A 34 -13.55 3.68 0.70
C GLU A 34 -14.63 2.73 0.14
N THR A 35 -14.89 2.80 -1.16
CA THR A 35 -15.82 1.88 -1.84
C THR A 35 -15.30 0.44 -1.76
N TYR A 36 -14.04 0.19 -2.07
CA TYR A 36 -13.46 -1.15 -2.03
C TYR A 36 -13.41 -1.74 -0.62
N ILE A 37 -13.13 -0.91 0.39
CA ILE A 37 -13.17 -1.29 1.79
C ILE A 37 -14.57 -1.77 2.19
N SER A 38 -15.62 -1.08 1.71
CA SER A 38 -17.01 -1.43 2.03
C SER A 38 -17.45 -2.81 1.49
N LEU A 39 -16.74 -3.35 0.49
CA LEU A 39 -17.01 -4.67 -0.09
C LEU A 39 -16.40 -5.83 0.71
N ARG A 40 -15.62 -5.52 1.75
CA ARG A 40 -14.94 -6.52 2.55
C ARG A 40 -15.93 -7.42 3.29
N GLU A 41 -15.59 -8.68 3.34
CA GLU A 41 -16.26 -9.68 4.15
C GLU A 41 -15.44 -9.95 5.42
N ARG A 42 -16.16 -10.32 6.48
CA ARG A 42 -15.53 -10.67 7.76
C ARG A 42 -14.71 -11.97 7.67
N THR A 43 -15.19 -12.92 6.88
CA THR A 43 -14.53 -14.20 6.64
C THR A 43 -13.84 -14.17 5.29
N LEU A 44 -12.63 -14.72 5.22
CA LEU A 44 -11.89 -14.80 3.96
C LEU A 44 -12.73 -15.61 2.94
N PRO A 45 -13.15 -15.01 1.81
CA PRO A 45 -14.01 -15.68 0.84
C PRO A 45 -13.28 -16.86 0.20
N GLU A 46 -14.01 -17.91 -0.13
CA GLU A 46 -13.45 -19.08 -0.81
C GLU A 46 -13.15 -18.76 -2.28
N ILE A 47 -12.06 -19.33 -2.81
CA ILE A 47 -11.76 -19.27 -4.24
C ILE A 47 -12.53 -20.40 -4.92
N ASN A 48 -13.44 -20.04 -5.82
CA ASN A 48 -14.31 -20.99 -6.50
C ASN A 48 -14.62 -20.50 -7.94
N SER A 49 -15.59 -21.11 -8.61
CA SER A 49 -15.99 -20.75 -9.97
C SER A 49 -16.58 -19.34 -10.10
N GLU A 50 -17.10 -18.77 -9.02
CA GLU A 50 -17.71 -17.43 -8.97
C GLU A 50 -16.74 -16.37 -8.44
N TYR A 51 -15.67 -16.78 -7.74
CA TYR A 51 -14.63 -15.90 -7.25
C TYR A 51 -13.25 -16.49 -7.55
N THR A 52 -12.78 -16.23 -8.77
CA THR A 52 -11.58 -16.86 -9.33
C THR A 52 -10.31 -16.06 -9.02
N LEU A 53 -9.15 -16.70 -9.16
CA LEU A 53 -7.85 -16.02 -9.06
C LEU A 53 -7.69 -14.89 -10.08
N ALA A 54 -8.25 -15.03 -11.28
CA ALA A 54 -8.20 -13.99 -12.30
C ALA A 54 -9.01 -12.75 -11.90
N GLN A 55 -10.19 -12.96 -11.29
CA GLN A 55 -10.97 -11.86 -10.73
C GLN A 55 -10.23 -11.18 -9.57
N ILE A 56 -9.67 -11.97 -8.65
CA ILE A 56 -8.90 -11.43 -7.52
C ILE A 56 -7.71 -10.59 -8.00
N GLU A 57 -6.96 -11.06 -9.01
CA GLU A 57 -5.85 -10.31 -9.57
C GLU A 57 -6.30 -8.99 -10.20
N GLN A 58 -7.43 -9.01 -10.92
CA GLN A 58 -8.02 -7.81 -11.50
C GLN A 58 -8.45 -6.82 -10.41
N GLU A 59 -9.08 -7.28 -9.34
CA GLU A 59 -9.44 -6.46 -8.18
C GLU A 59 -8.19 -5.87 -7.49
N ASN A 60 -7.10 -6.64 -7.40
CA ASN A 60 -5.82 -6.16 -6.87
C ASN A 60 -5.20 -5.06 -7.75
N ARG A 61 -5.29 -5.18 -9.07
CA ARG A 61 -4.84 -4.15 -10.03
C ARG A 61 -5.66 -2.86 -9.91
N ILE A 62 -6.98 -3.00 -9.74
CA ILE A 62 -7.89 -1.86 -9.56
C ILE A 62 -7.64 -1.15 -8.23
N TRP A 63 -7.41 -1.91 -7.16
CA TRP A 63 -7.11 -1.40 -5.83
C TRP A 63 -5.74 -0.70 -5.73
N TRP A 64 -4.74 -1.17 -6.48
CA TRP A 64 -3.36 -0.71 -6.30
C TRP A 64 -3.15 0.82 -6.32
N PRO A 65 -3.69 1.57 -7.32
CA PRO A 65 -3.62 3.02 -7.33
C PRO A 65 -4.24 3.70 -6.10
N THR A 66 -5.27 3.10 -5.50
CA THR A 66 -5.92 3.66 -4.30
C THR A 66 -5.07 3.49 -3.06
N HIS A 67 -4.39 2.35 -2.93
CA HIS A 67 -3.41 2.10 -1.87
C HIS A 67 -2.26 3.11 -1.92
N CYS A 68 -1.66 3.29 -3.10
CA CYS A 68 -0.54 4.21 -3.27
C CYS A 68 -0.93 5.64 -2.84
N GLU A 69 -2.13 6.08 -3.21
CA GLU A 69 -2.60 7.42 -2.84
C GLU A 69 -2.90 7.55 -1.35
N ALA A 70 -3.53 6.53 -0.75
CA ALA A 70 -3.80 6.52 0.69
C ALA A 70 -2.50 6.61 1.51
N VAL A 71 -1.43 5.92 1.08
CA VAL A 71 -0.11 6.03 1.71
C VAL A 71 0.48 7.42 1.51
N ARG A 72 0.50 7.95 0.28
CA ARG A 72 1.03 9.30 -0.02
C ARG A 72 0.37 10.39 0.81
N GLN A 73 -0.93 10.26 1.08
CA GLN A 73 -1.68 11.25 1.86
C GLN A 73 -1.76 10.94 3.37
N GLY A 74 -1.06 9.92 3.86
CA GLY A 74 -1.08 9.55 5.27
C GLY A 74 -2.48 9.21 5.79
N ARG A 75 -3.33 8.59 4.96
CA ARG A 75 -4.71 8.19 5.28
C ARG A 75 -4.73 6.87 6.04
N ALA A 76 -4.23 6.88 7.28
CA ALA A 76 -4.22 5.70 8.15
C ALA A 76 -5.62 5.11 8.36
N ASP A 77 -6.63 5.97 8.42
CA ASP A 77 -8.05 5.61 8.47
C ASP A 77 -8.50 4.71 7.30
N ILE A 78 -7.90 4.87 6.12
CA ILE A 78 -8.14 3.99 4.96
C ILE A 78 -7.22 2.76 5.01
N LEU A 79 -5.92 2.95 5.26
CA LEU A 79 -4.91 1.90 5.17
C LEU A 79 -5.16 0.75 6.15
N ILE A 80 -5.57 1.06 7.38
CA ILE A 80 -5.91 0.04 8.38
C ILE A 80 -7.07 -0.84 7.88
N GLU A 81 -8.03 -0.24 7.18
CA GLU A 81 -9.18 -0.94 6.62
C GLU A 81 -8.86 -1.76 5.36
N GLU A 82 -7.61 -1.82 4.90
CA GLU A 82 -7.18 -2.74 3.84
C GLU A 82 -6.77 -4.11 4.38
N TYR A 83 -6.67 -4.25 5.70
CA TYR A 83 -6.25 -5.49 6.37
C TYR A 83 -7.42 -6.32 6.87
N SER A 84 -7.41 -7.62 6.58
CA SER A 84 -8.32 -8.59 7.20
C SER A 84 -8.13 -8.62 8.72
N ASP A 85 -9.19 -8.99 9.45
CA ASP A 85 -9.14 -9.06 10.92
C ASP A 85 -8.07 -10.05 11.42
N ASN A 86 -7.79 -11.08 10.63
CA ASN A 86 -6.82 -12.15 10.91
C ASN A 86 -5.47 -11.93 10.22
N LEU A 87 -5.11 -10.68 9.89
CA LEU A 87 -3.84 -10.34 9.25
C LEU A 87 -2.65 -11.04 9.92
N VAL A 88 -1.80 -11.67 9.13
CA VAL A 88 -0.45 -12.04 9.56
C VAL A 88 0.51 -11.03 8.95
N TYR A 89 1.29 -10.33 9.77
CA TYR A 89 2.29 -9.38 9.31
C TYR A 89 3.69 -9.84 9.71
N LEU A 90 4.54 -10.11 8.72
CA LEU A 90 5.92 -10.57 8.90
C LEU A 90 6.89 -9.45 8.51
N CYS A 91 7.70 -8.99 9.45
CA CYS A 91 8.78 -8.04 9.18
C CYS A 91 10.01 -8.34 10.05
N ALA A 92 11.07 -7.53 9.93
CA ALA A 92 12.34 -7.72 10.62
C ALA A 92 12.22 -7.76 12.16
N ASP A 93 11.19 -7.13 12.72
CA ASP A 93 10.93 -7.09 14.16
C ASP A 93 10.23 -8.35 14.68
N GLY A 94 9.81 -9.24 13.77
CA GLY A 94 9.07 -10.46 14.07
C GLY A 94 7.66 -10.48 13.50
N PRO A 95 6.90 -11.54 13.81
CA PRO A 95 5.53 -11.70 13.35
C PRO A 95 4.53 -10.95 14.25
N PHE A 96 3.54 -10.31 13.62
CA PHE A 96 2.38 -9.71 14.26
C PHE A 96 1.10 -10.38 13.73
N TYR A 97 0.11 -10.58 14.61
CA TYR A 97 -1.10 -11.32 14.29
C TYR A 97 -2.34 -10.49 14.61
N GLY A 98 -3.26 -10.38 13.66
CA GLY A 98 -4.46 -9.57 13.78
C GLY A 98 -4.26 -8.11 13.38
N LYS A 99 -5.34 -7.53 12.85
CA LYS A 99 -5.40 -6.17 12.29
C LYS A 99 -4.88 -5.08 13.22
N THR A 100 -5.07 -5.23 14.53
CA THR A 100 -4.74 -4.19 15.51
C THR A 100 -3.33 -4.28 16.09
N ASN A 101 -2.57 -5.35 15.84
CA ASN A 101 -1.26 -5.53 16.49
C ASN A 101 -0.12 -4.72 15.84
N GLY A 102 -0.38 -4.05 14.70
CA GLY A 102 0.56 -3.11 14.06
C GLY A 102 0.30 -1.63 14.37
N VAL A 103 -0.80 -1.30 15.05
CA VAL A 103 -1.35 0.09 15.10
C VAL A 103 -0.51 1.09 15.89
N GLU A 104 0.39 0.65 16.75
CA GLU A 104 1.31 1.55 17.45
C GLU A 104 2.51 1.93 16.56
N ARG A 105 2.88 1.06 15.62
CA ARG A 105 4.09 1.20 14.82
C ARG A 105 3.83 1.84 13.47
N GLU A 106 2.82 1.34 12.76
CA GLU A 106 2.54 1.77 11.39
C GLU A 106 2.30 3.28 11.25
N PRO A 107 1.65 3.98 12.19
CA PRO A 107 1.53 5.43 12.12
C PRO A 107 2.88 6.17 12.15
N ASN A 108 3.88 5.66 12.87
CA ASN A 108 5.22 6.25 12.88
C ASN A 108 5.88 6.12 11.51
N TRP A 109 5.70 4.97 10.86
CA TRP A 109 6.21 4.78 9.50
C TRP A 109 5.47 5.63 8.49
N TRP A 110 4.14 5.64 8.51
CA TRP A 110 3.37 6.49 7.61
C TRP A 110 3.70 7.97 7.78
N ALA A 111 3.95 8.43 9.00
CA ALA A 111 4.42 9.79 9.27
C ALA A 111 5.77 10.09 8.60
N LEU A 112 6.73 9.16 8.66
CA LEU A 112 8.04 9.32 7.98
C LEU A 112 7.92 9.24 6.45
N LEU A 113 7.03 8.38 5.94
CA LEU A 113 6.88 8.12 4.51
C LEU A 113 6.06 9.20 3.79
N ALA A 114 5.11 9.83 4.49
CA ALA A 114 4.19 10.85 3.98
C ALA A 114 4.50 12.26 4.53
N GLN A 115 5.72 12.48 5.03
CA GLN A 115 6.12 13.77 5.57
C GLN A 115 6.16 14.86 4.47
N PRO A 116 6.01 16.15 4.84
CA PRO A 116 6.13 17.25 3.89
C PRO A 116 7.47 17.23 3.13
N ASN A 117 7.44 17.63 1.85
CA ASN A 117 8.60 17.64 0.94
C ASN A 117 9.23 16.27 0.69
N VAL A 118 8.50 15.19 0.94
CA VAL A 118 8.92 13.83 0.59
C VAL A 118 7.86 13.19 -0.28
N THR A 119 8.28 12.70 -1.44
CA THR A 119 7.41 11.97 -2.35
C THR A 119 7.73 10.48 -2.36
N MET A 120 6.79 9.67 -1.88
CA MET A 120 6.82 8.22 -2.04
C MET A 120 6.45 7.81 -3.47
N ASN A 121 7.15 6.84 -4.03
CA ASN A 121 6.85 6.24 -5.33
C ASN A 121 7.12 4.74 -5.32
N TRP A 122 6.54 4.03 -6.30
CA TRP A 122 6.56 2.57 -6.38
C TRP A 122 7.08 2.11 -7.74
N PRO A 123 8.40 2.08 -7.97
CA PRO A 123 8.97 1.75 -9.27
C PRO A 123 8.61 0.35 -9.77
N ILE A 124 8.30 -0.57 -8.87
CA ILE A 124 7.98 -1.97 -9.16
C ILE A 124 6.64 -2.31 -8.53
N VAL A 125 5.73 -2.86 -9.33
CA VAL A 125 4.53 -3.56 -8.88
C VAL A 125 4.28 -4.75 -9.79
N MET A 126 3.91 -5.90 -9.22
CA MET A 126 3.58 -7.12 -9.94
C MET A 126 2.42 -7.83 -9.25
N PHE A 127 1.56 -8.45 -10.06
CA PHE A 127 0.36 -9.13 -9.60
C PHE A 127 0.38 -10.59 -10.08
N SER A 128 -0.04 -11.52 -9.22
CA SER A 128 -0.26 -12.92 -9.58
C SER A 128 -1.32 -13.54 -8.68
N GLY A 129 -2.55 -13.65 -9.17
CA GLY A 129 -3.69 -14.07 -8.35
C GLY A 129 -3.84 -13.18 -7.11
N GLU A 130 -3.67 -13.76 -5.93
CA GLU A 130 -3.71 -13.05 -4.65
C GLU A 130 -2.42 -12.27 -4.34
N VAL A 131 -1.31 -12.57 -5.02
CA VAL A 131 0.00 -12.00 -4.71
C VAL A 131 0.11 -10.61 -5.31
N VAL A 132 0.44 -9.62 -4.46
CA VAL A 132 0.87 -8.29 -4.88
C VAL A 132 2.27 -8.05 -4.34
N TYR A 133 3.24 -7.98 -5.23
CA TYR A 133 4.63 -7.65 -4.88
C TYR A 133 4.96 -6.25 -5.37
N PHE A 134 5.60 -5.45 -4.53
CA PHE A 134 6.01 -4.12 -4.91
C PHE A 134 7.27 -3.67 -4.18
N GLU A 135 8.01 -2.75 -4.82
CA GLU A 135 9.10 -2.01 -4.22
C GLU A 135 8.76 -0.53 -4.23
N TRP A 136 9.21 0.18 -3.20
CA TRP A 136 8.96 1.59 -3.02
C TRP A 136 10.19 2.33 -2.50
N ASN A 137 10.24 3.62 -2.77
CA ASN A 137 11.18 4.53 -2.13
C ASN A 137 10.54 5.91 -1.89
N CYS A 138 11.05 6.60 -0.89
CA CYS A 138 10.71 7.98 -0.56
C CYS A 138 11.87 8.88 -1.00
N ILE A 139 11.57 9.88 -1.82
CA ILE A 139 12.53 10.84 -2.33
C ILE A 139 12.26 12.18 -1.65
N ASP A 140 13.30 12.80 -1.10
CA ASP A 140 13.25 14.19 -0.63
C ASP A 140 13.18 15.14 -1.83
N ASP A 141 12.15 15.98 -1.88
CA ASP A 141 11.84 16.82 -3.04
C ASP A 141 12.86 17.96 -3.25
N GLU A 142 13.60 18.35 -2.21
CA GLU A 142 14.60 19.43 -2.27
C GLU A 142 15.97 18.89 -2.72
N THR A 143 16.40 17.78 -2.13
CA THR A 143 17.76 17.22 -2.30
C THR A 143 17.83 16.06 -3.28
N ASN A 144 16.67 15.47 -3.64
CA ASN A 144 16.53 14.26 -4.45
C ASN A 144 17.22 13.03 -3.84
N GLU A 145 17.49 13.05 -2.53
CA GLU A 145 18.01 11.90 -1.80
C GLU A 145 16.89 10.88 -1.54
N THR A 146 17.22 9.59 -1.61
CA THR A 146 16.33 8.54 -1.12
C THR A 146 16.44 8.45 0.40
N ILE A 147 15.36 8.77 1.12
CA ILE A 147 15.37 8.80 2.59
C ILE A 147 14.84 7.51 3.23
N ALA A 148 14.05 6.75 2.49
CA ALA A 148 13.54 5.45 2.88
C ALA A 148 13.26 4.59 1.65
N LYS A 149 13.32 3.27 1.82
CA LYS A 149 12.90 2.31 0.78
C LYS A 149 12.43 1.01 1.40
N GLY A 150 11.72 0.22 0.61
CA GLY A 150 11.34 -1.12 1.03
C GLY A 150 10.76 -1.95 -0.08
N ASN A 151 10.50 -3.20 0.25
CA ASN A 151 9.73 -4.12 -0.56
C ASN A 151 8.66 -4.77 0.28
N VAL A 152 7.55 -5.10 -0.37
CA VAL A 152 6.38 -5.67 0.28
C VAL A 152 5.80 -6.77 -0.60
N THR A 153 5.37 -7.85 0.05
CA THR A 153 4.53 -8.87 -0.56
C THR A 153 3.23 -8.96 0.22
N TRP A 154 2.11 -8.69 -0.43
CA TRP A 154 0.79 -8.96 0.10
C TRP A 154 0.24 -10.23 -0.51
N ILE A 155 -0.42 -11.01 0.33
CA ILE A 155 -1.44 -11.95 -0.12
C ILE A 155 -2.79 -11.30 0.19
N ARG A 156 -3.42 -10.81 -0.88
CA ARG A 156 -4.65 -10.03 -0.87
C ARG A 156 -5.70 -10.73 -1.70
N ARG A 157 -6.81 -11.12 -1.07
CA ARG A 157 -7.92 -11.81 -1.73
C ARG A 157 -8.95 -10.80 -2.22
N GLY A 158 -8.52 -9.97 -3.18
CA GLY A 158 -9.37 -8.99 -3.84
C GLY A 158 -10.07 -8.04 -2.85
N HIS A 159 -11.14 -7.36 -3.29
CA HIS A 159 -11.84 -6.38 -2.45
C HIS A 159 -12.55 -7.05 -1.27
N ARG A 160 -13.07 -8.27 -1.46
CA ARG A 160 -13.86 -8.99 -0.45
C ARG A 160 -13.00 -9.55 0.68
N GLY A 161 -11.83 -10.11 0.37
CA GLY A 161 -11.00 -10.80 1.35
C GLY A 161 -9.89 -9.95 1.99
N ALA A 162 -9.61 -8.76 1.45
CA ALA A 162 -8.59 -7.86 1.96
C ALA A 162 -7.19 -8.51 2.03
N CYS A 163 -6.22 -7.81 2.64
CA CYS A 163 -4.88 -8.35 2.87
C CYS A 163 -4.87 -9.22 4.14
N TYR A 164 -4.48 -10.49 4.02
CA TYR A 164 -4.42 -11.42 5.15
C TYR A 164 -3.01 -11.93 5.45
N LEU A 165 -2.07 -11.71 4.55
CA LEU A 165 -0.64 -11.86 4.82
C LEU A 165 0.11 -10.67 4.22
N LYS A 166 0.90 -9.99 5.03
CA LYS A 166 1.84 -8.94 4.62
C LYS A 166 3.24 -9.37 5.01
N CYS A 167 4.17 -9.32 4.07
CA CYS A 167 5.60 -9.45 4.34
C CYS A 167 6.27 -8.15 3.93
N GLU A 168 7.10 -7.57 4.79
CA GLU A 168 7.74 -6.29 4.52
C GLU A 168 9.18 -6.27 5.01
N GLN A 169 10.04 -5.71 4.17
CA GLN A 169 11.35 -5.25 4.57
C GLN A 169 11.47 -3.78 4.19
N LEU A 170 11.86 -2.97 5.17
CA LEU A 170 12.01 -1.53 4.99
C LEU A 170 13.34 -1.06 5.56
N THR A 171 13.82 0.06 5.06
CA THR A 171 15.07 0.69 5.44
C THR A 171 14.86 2.19 5.47
N PHE A 172 15.16 2.82 6.60
CA PHE A 172 15.24 4.27 6.74
C PHE A 172 16.72 4.69 6.73
N TYR A 173 17.05 5.76 6.01
CA TYR A 173 18.42 6.24 5.86
C TYR A 173 18.78 7.40 6.78
N ARG A 174 17.80 8.25 7.15
CA ARG A 174 18.00 9.43 8.00
C ARG A 174 17.33 9.27 9.36
N ASP A 175 16.02 9.02 9.35
CA ASP A 175 15.19 9.05 10.55
C ASP A 175 14.54 7.69 10.83
N VAL A 176 14.70 7.18 12.04
CA VAL A 176 14.12 5.89 12.49
C VAL A 176 12.83 6.11 13.30
N TYR A 177 12.63 7.33 13.83
CA TYR A 177 11.43 7.75 14.57
C TYR A 177 10.93 9.08 14.01
N ALA A 178 9.61 9.19 13.82
CA ALA A 178 8.98 10.45 13.44
C ALA A 178 9.00 11.45 14.61
N PRO A 179 9.40 12.72 14.41
CA PRO A 179 9.12 13.78 15.38
C PRO A 179 7.60 13.96 15.55
N ILE A 180 7.19 14.46 16.71
CA ILE A 180 5.77 14.46 17.14
C ILE A 180 4.87 15.25 16.18
N GLU A 181 5.41 16.29 15.57
CA GLU A 181 4.75 17.16 14.61
C GLU A 181 4.32 16.39 13.34
N LEU A 182 5.07 15.36 12.93
CA LEU A 182 4.67 14.52 11.79
C LEU A 182 3.57 13.53 12.15
N LEU A 183 3.53 13.06 13.39
CA LEU A 183 2.47 12.16 13.86
C LEU A 183 1.10 12.85 13.87
N GLU A 184 1.07 14.16 14.11
CA GLU A 184 -0.15 14.99 14.09
C GLU A 184 -0.73 15.17 12.68
N LEU A 185 0.06 14.93 11.63
CA LEU A 185 -0.39 15.02 10.23
C LEU A 185 -1.15 13.77 9.76
N ILE A 186 -1.05 12.66 10.49
CA ILE A 186 -1.67 11.39 10.12
C ILE A 186 -3.15 11.38 10.48
N LYS A 187 -4.00 11.15 9.48
CA LYS A 187 -5.46 11.07 9.65
C LYS A 187 -5.86 9.67 10.12
N ARG A 188 -6.43 9.59 11.32
CA ARG A 188 -6.87 8.36 11.98
C ARG A 188 -8.38 8.23 11.98
#